data_AF-A0A6G3MI11-F1
#
_entry.id   AF-A0A6G3MI11-F1
#
_cell.length_a   1.000
_cell.length_b   1.000
_cell.length_c   1.000
_cell.angle_alpha   90.00
_cell.angle_beta   90.00
_cell.angle_gamma   90.00
#
_symmetry.space_group_name_H-M   'P 1'
#
loop_
_entity.id
_entity.type
_entity.pdbx_description
1 polymer ?
#
loop_
_entity_poly.entity_id
_entity_poly.type
_entity_poly.pdbx_seq_one_letter_code
_entity_poly.pdbx_strand_id
1 'polypeptide(L)'
;NISFDHFGRTTNPHHKQIAQDIFLKLYNNKFLVEDSVEQFFCEKCQIFLADRYIEGECPFCLYNEARGDQCDKCGKLINSIELKNPKCKICQMDPIIRRTQHLFLDLPKIEPKLKEFIAHSQLIGKWTHNAISITKGWINDGLKPRCITRDLKWGTPVPLDKYKDKVLYVWFDAPIGYISITADYTDHWKQWWKNSSVRLVNFMAKDNVPFHTVIFPSTLLATNDDYICITDISSTEYLNYEKGKFSKSRGIGIFGNDAMDTIIKPDIFRLYLLSNRPETQDSDFMWN
;
A
#
# COMPACT_ATOMS: atom_id res chain seq x y z
N ASN A 1 7.12 3.53 24.47
CA ASN A 1 7.85 2.25 24.67
C ASN A 1 7.49 1.23 23.59
N ILE A 2 7.90 1.47 22.35
CA ILE A 2 7.92 0.45 21.29
C ILE A 2 9.39 0.20 21.00
N SER A 3 9.88 -1.01 21.26
CA SER A 3 11.29 -1.37 21.20
C SER A 3 11.66 -1.86 19.81
N PHE A 4 11.66 -0.96 18.83
CA PHE A 4 12.22 -1.26 17.51
C PHE A 4 13.74 -1.37 17.61
N ASP A 5 14.33 -2.43 17.04
CA ASP A 5 15.79 -2.50 16.85
C ASP A 5 16.27 -1.39 15.90
N HIS A 6 15.47 -1.08 14.87
CA HIS A 6 15.68 0.05 13.97
C HIS A 6 14.34 0.63 13.47
N PHE A 7 14.21 1.95 13.48
CA PHE A 7 13.03 2.67 12.96
C PHE A 7 13.45 3.59 11.80
N GLY A 8 13.47 3.03 10.59
CA GLY A 8 13.98 3.71 9.40
C GLY A 8 12.94 4.48 8.57
N ARG A 9 13.34 4.87 7.36
CA ARG A 9 12.52 5.65 6.41
C ARG A 9 12.71 5.14 4.99
N THR A 10 11.65 5.16 4.18
CA THR A 10 11.69 4.77 2.75
C THR A 10 12.29 5.84 1.83
N THR A 11 12.72 6.98 2.38
CA THR A 11 13.40 8.05 1.64
C THR A 11 14.93 7.92 1.70
N ASN A 12 15.47 6.80 2.20
CA ASN A 12 16.90 6.58 2.31
C ASN A 12 17.51 6.13 0.95
N PRO A 13 18.84 6.28 0.75
CA PRO A 13 19.48 5.87 -0.51
C PRO A 13 19.38 4.36 -0.81
N HIS A 14 19.43 3.51 0.22
CA HIS A 14 19.28 2.06 0.07
C HIS A 14 17.92 1.68 -0.53
N HIS A 15 16.85 2.39 -0.17
CA HIS A 15 15.51 2.16 -0.69
C HIS A 15 15.46 2.34 -2.20
N LYS A 16 15.99 3.47 -2.68
CA LYS A 16 16.08 3.72 -4.12
C LYS A 16 16.86 2.61 -4.84
N GLN A 17 18.02 2.24 -4.33
CA GLN A 17 18.87 1.22 -4.95
C GLN A 17 18.19 -0.15 -5.01
N ILE A 18 17.63 -0.62 -3.89
CA ILE A 18 17.01 -1.95 -3.80
C ILE A 18 15.71 -2.02 -4.59
N ALA A 19 14.88 -0.96 -4.54
CA ALA A 19 13.65 -0.91 -5.32
C ALA A 19 13.94 -0.89 -6.83
N GLN A 20 14.98 -0.17 -7.27
CA GLN A 20 15.42 -0.19 -8.68
C GLN A 20 16.01 -1.54 -9.10
N ASP A 21 16.80 -2.19 -8.24
CA ASP A 21 17.34 -3.55 -8.49
C ASP A 21 16.22 -4.59 -8.65
N ILE A 22 15.26 -4.61 -7.72
CA ILE A 22 14.07 -5.49 -7.80
C ILE A 22 13.28 -5.20 -9.07
N PHE A 23 13.02 -3.92 -9.37
CA PHE A 23 12.32 -3.53 -10.58
C PHE A 23 13.03 -4.02 -11.85
N LEU A 24 14.36 -3.84 -11.95
CA LEU A 24 15.12 -4.27 -13.12
C LEU A 24 15.11 -5.80 -13.27
N LYS A 25 15.15 -6.55 -12.17
CA LYS A 25 14.99 -8.02 -12.20
C LYS A 25 13.63 -8.43 -12.74
N LEU A 26 12.55 -7.79 -12.29
CA LEU A 26 11.20 -8.03 -12.84
C LEU A 26 11.13 -7.73 -14.34
N TYR A 27 11.72 -6.60 -14.75
CA TYR A 27 11.77 -6.18 -16.15
C TYR A 27 12.53 -7.19 -17.02
N ASN A 28 13.71 -7.62 -16.57
CA ASN A 28 14.55 -8.59 -17.28
C ASN A 28 13.91 -9.97 -17.33
N ASN A 29 13.23 -10.39 -16.25
CA ASN A 29 12.50 -11.65 -16.18
C ASN A 29 11.12 -11.62 -16.89
N LYS A 30 10.79 -10.51 -17.57
CA LYS A 30 9.56 -10.34 -18.35
C LYS A 30 8.29 -10.48 -17.52
N PHE A 31 8.29 -9.99 -16.27
CA PHE A 31 7.09 -9.90 -15.41
C PHE A 31 6.45 -8.51 -15.41
N LEU A 32 6.97 -7.59 -16.23
CA LEU A 32 6.38 -6.28 -16.43
C LEU A 32 5.77 -6.17 -17.83
N VAL A 33 4.54 -5.69 -17.91
CA VAL A 33 3.87 -5.33 -19.16
C VAL A 33 3.66 -3.83 -19.23
N GLU A 34 3.65 -3.30 -20.45
CA GLU A 34 3.37 -1.88 -20.71
C GLU A 34 1.93 -1.74 -21.21
N ASP A 35 1.21 -0.76 -20.67
CA ASP A 35 -0.10 -0.36 -21.16
C ASP A 35 -0.33 1.13 -20.94
N SER A 36 -1.24 1.71 -21.72
CA SER A 36 -1.60 3.12 -21.64
C SER A 36 -2.83 3.33 -20.76
N VAL A 37 -2.80 4.34 -19.91
CA VAL A 37 -3.93 4.73 -19.05
C VAL A 37 -4.39 6.12 -19.45
N GLU A 38 -5.71 6.32 -19.48
CA GLU A 38 -6.33 7.64 -19.63
C GLU A 38 -6.42 8.32 -18.26
N GLN A 39 -5.82 9.50 -18.16
CA GLN A 39 -5.80 10.31 -16.95
C GLN A 39 -6.06 11.77 -17.28
N PHE A 40 -6.60 12.49 -16.31
CA PHE A 40 -6.70 13.95 -16.41
C PHE A 40 -5.33 14.61 -16.31
N PHE A 41 -5.07 15.54 -17.22
CA PHE A 41 -3.88 16.35 -17.28
C PHE A 41 -4.27 17.82 -17.18
N CYS A 42 -3.64 18.53 -16.25
CA CYS A 42 -3.82 19.97 -16.13
C CYS A 42 -2.78 20.70 -16.97
N GLU A 43 -3.20 21.36 -18.04
CA GLU A 43 -2.31 22.10 -18.94
C GLU A 43 -1.65 23.30 -18.27
N LYS A 44 -2.32 23.93 -17.30
CA LYS A 44 -1.74 25.05 -16.54
C LYS A 44 -0.66 24.59 -15.56
N CYS A 45 -0.89 23.47 -14.87
CA CYS A 45 0.05 22.93 -13.88
C CYS A 45 1.12 22.02 -14.51
N GLN A 46 0.94 21.61 -15.77
CA GLN A 46 1.81 20.67 -16.49
C GLN A 46 2.03 19.36 -15.72
N ILE A 47 0.95 18.80 -15.15
CA ILE A 47 0.97 17.53 -14.42
C ILE A 47 -0.26 16.68 -14.74
N PHE A 48 -0.10 15.36 -14.65
CA PHE A 48 -1.23 14.45 -14.51
C PHE A 48 -1.81 14.59 -13.09
N LEU A 49 -3.15 14.62 -13.00
CA LEU A 49 -3.87 14.79 -11.75
C LEU A 49 -4.11 13.43 -11.13
N ALA A 50 -3.48 13.18 -9.99
CA ALA A 50 -3.88 12.09 -9.10
C ALA A 50 -5.29 12.36 -8.55
N ASP A 51 -5.99 11.30 -8.10
CA ASP A 51 -7.38 11.39 -7.62
C ASP A 51 -7.62 12.44 -6.53
N ARG A 52 -6.59 12.74 -5.71
CA ARG A 52 -6.63 13.78 -4.67
C ARG A 52 -6.54 15.23 -5.19
N TYR A 53 -6.10 15.42 -6.42
CA TYR A 53 -5.92 16.73 -7.07
C TYR A 53 -6.97 17.03 -8.13
N ILE A 54 -7.98 16.15 -8.24
CA ILE A 54 -9.14 16.35 -9.09
C ILE A 54 -10.41 16.30 -8.26
N GLU A 55 -11.29 17.23 -8.54
CA GLU A 55 -12.65 17.27 -7.99
C GLU A 55 -13.63 17.47 -9.14
N GLY A 56 -14.89 17.09 -8.93
CA GLY A 56 -15.92 17.28 -9.93
C GLY A 56 -17.28 16.82 -9.43
N GLU A 57 -18.25 16.85 -10.32
CA GLU A 57 -19.59 16.42 -10.03
C GLU A 57 -19.70 14.88 -10.11
N CYS A 58 -20.23 14.27 -9.04
CA CYS A 58 -20.46 12.84 -8.94
C CYS A 58 -21.46 12.39 -10.01
N PRO A 59 -21.11 11.42 -10.88
CA PRO A 59 -22.01 10.94 -11.93
C PRO A 59 -23.26 10.22 -11.40
N PHE A 60 -23.27 9.85 -10.12
CA PHE A 60 -24.34 9.06 -9.51
C PHE A 60 -25.32 9.84 -8.63
N CYS A 61 -24.86 10.91 -7.96
CA CYS A 61 -25.69 11.68 -7.01
C CYS A 61 -25.60 13.19 -7.18
N LEU A 62 -24.89 13.66 -8.22
CA LEU A 62 -24.75 15.07 -8.59
C LEU A 62 -24.13 15.93 -7.47
N TYR A 63 -23.29 15.33 -6.63
CA TYR A 63 -22.51 16.06 -5.64
C TYR A 63 -21.33 16.75 -6.33
N ASN A 64 -21.27 18.09 -6.26
CA ASN A 64 -20.34 18.92 -7.03
C ASN A 64 -18.86 18.85 -6.60
N GLU A 65 -18.58 18.25 -5.44
CA GLU A 65 -17.23 18.20 -4.84
C GLU A 65 -16.77 16.75 -4.63
N ALA A 66 -17.17 15.85 -5.54
CA ALA A 66 -16.69 14.46 -5.50
C ALA A 66 -15.20 14.40 -5.88
N ARG A 67 -14.46 13.51 -5.23
CA ARG A 67 -13.02 13.27 -5.47
C ARG A 67 -12.84 12.24 -6.58
N GLY A 68 -11.65 12.17 -7.16
CA GLY A 68 -11.35 11.22 -8.25
C GLY A 68 -11.48 9.74 -7.89
N ASP A 69 -11.42 9.39 -6.60
CA ASP A 69 -11.45 8.03 -6.07
C ASP A 69 -12.80 7.65 -5.45
N GLN A 70 -13.49 8.63 -4.84
CA GLN A 70 -14.71 8.40 -4.08
C GLN A 70 -15.58 9.66 -3.99
N CYS A 71 -16.90 9.49 -4.05
CA CYS A 71 -17.85 10.53 -3.67
C CYS A 71 -18.15 10.47 -2.17
N ASP A 72 -17.79 11.52 -1.43
CA ASP A 72 -18.00 11.58 0.02
C ASP A 72 -19.49 11.67 0.42
N LYS A 73 -20.38 12.09 -0.49
CA LYS A 73 -21.83 12.18 -0.23
C LYS A 73 -22.55 10.83 -0.33
N CYS A 74 -22.31 10.06 -1.39
CA CYS A 74 -23.01 8.78 -1.62
C CYS A 74 -22.14 7.55 -1.34
N GLY A 75 -20.86 7.74 -1.01
CA GLY A 75 -19.92 6.69 -0.66
C GLY A 75 -19.39 5.85 -1.84
N LYS A 76 -19.91 6.05 -3.07
CA LYS A 76 -19.48 5.28 -4.25
C LYS A 76 -18.02 5.55 -4.59
N LEU A 77 -17.28 4.46 -4.81
CA LEU A 77 -15.98 4.48 -5.48
C LEU A 77 -16.19 4.76 -6.96
N ILE A 78 -15.41 5.67 -7.52
CA ILE A 78 -15.51 6.12 -8.91
C ILE A 78 -14.13 6.15 -9.55
N ASN A 79 -14.08 6.02 -10.87
CA ASN A 79 -12.86 6.35 -11.60
C ASN A 79 -12.87 7.84 -11.91
N SER A 80 -11.73 8.51 -11.76
CA SER A 80 -11.64 9.96 -11.92
C SER A 80 -12.18 10.43 -13.26
N ILE A 81 -11.93 9.69 -14.35
CA ILE A 81 -12.44 9.97 -15.70
C ILE A 81 -13.98 9.98 -15.83
N GLU A 82 -14.70 9.43 -14.86
CA GLU A 82 -16.18 9.43 -14.82
C GLU A 82 -16.75 10.72 -14.20
N LEU A 83 -15.91 11.55 -13.58
CA LEU A 83 -16.33 12.83 -13.01
C LEU A 83 -16.86 13.76 -14.11
N LYS A 84 -18.01 14.38 -13.84
CA LYS A 84 -18.54 15.46 -14.67
C LYS A 84 -17.94 16.79 -14.22
N ASN A 85 -17.77 17.72 -15.15
CA ASN A 85 -17.22 19.05 -14.86
C ASN A 85 -15.94 19.00 -14.00
N PRO A 86 -14.93 18.19 -14.39
CA PRO A 86 -13.73 18.02 -13.58
C PRO A 86 -12.96 19.33 -13.43
N LYS A 87 -12.40 19.57 -12.26
CA LYS A 87 -11.58 20.73 -11.93
C LYS A 87 -10.26 20.27 -11.31
N CYS A 88 -9.18 20.92 -11.71
CA CYS A 88 -7.90 20.78 -11.03
C CYS A 88 -7.96 21.51 -9.68
N LYS A 89 -7.82 20.78 -8.57
CA LYS A 89 -7.86 21.36 -7.22
C LYS A 89 -6.76 22.40 -6.96
N ILE A 90 -5.67 22.36 -7.72
CA ILE A 90 -4.51 23.25 -7.58
C ILE A 90 -4.75 24.61 -8.23
N CYS A 91 -5.30 24.65 -9.44
CA CYS A 91 -5.41 25.88 -10.24
C CYS A 91 -6.81 26.21 -10.73
N GLN A 92 -7.80 25.37 -10.39
CA GLN A 92 -9.22 25.50 -10.69
C GLN A 92 -9.58 25.51 -12.20
N MET A 93 -8.63 25.12 -13.07
CA MET A 93 -8.85 24.97 -14.50
C MET A 93 -9.39 23.58 -14.86
N ASP A 94 -10.08 23.51 -15.99
CA ASP A 94 -10.59 22.26 -16.56
C ASP A 94 -9.42 21.42 -17.07
N PRO A 95 -9.22 20.20 -16.54
CA PRO A 95 -8.23 19.30 -17.07
C PRO A 95 -8.74 18.60 -18.34
N ILE A 96 -7.81 18.14 -19.16
CA ILE A 96 -8.10 17.34 -20.35
C ILE A 96 -7.69 15.89 -20.14
N ILE A 97 -8.37 14.95 -20.79
CA ILE A 97 -7.94 13.54 -20.76
C ILE A 97 -6.73 13.40 -21.68
N ARG A 98 -5.64 12.84 -21.16
CA ARG A 98 -4.46 12.43 -21.93
C ARG A 98 -4.11 10.98 -21.63
N ARG A 99 -3.56 10.29 -22.64
CA ARG A 99 -2.99 8.96 -22.47
C ARG A 99 -1.56 9.06 -21.97
N THR A 100 -1.23 8.22 -21.00
CA THR A 100 0.11 8.11 -20.42
C THR A 100 0.51 6.65 -20.33
N GLN A 101 1.75 6.34 -20.70
CA GLN A 101 2.25 4.96 -20.66
C GLN A 101 2.65 4.58 -19.24
N HIS A 102 2.34 3.36 -18.85
CA HIS A 102 2.67 2.83 -17.53
C HIS A 102 3.16 1.39 -17.62
N LEU A 103 3.98 1.03 -16.63
CA LEU A 103 4.36 -0.36 -16.39
C LEU A 103 3.47 -0.99 -15.34
N PHE A 104 3.14 -2.26 -15.57
CA PHE A 104 2.29 -3.08 -14.75
C PHE A 104 3.03 -4.36 -14.36
N LEU A 105 2.92 -4.76 -13.09
CA LEU A 105 3.31 -6.09 -12.66
C LEU A 105 2.28 -7.10 -13.17
N ASP A 106 2.73 -8.06 -13.96
CA ASP A 106 1.93 -9.14 -14.53
C ASP A 106 1.63 -10.21 -13.46
N LEU A 107 0.69 -9.88 -12.57
CA LEU A 107 0.21 -10.81 -11.55
C LEU A 107 -0.36 -12.12 -12.14
N PRO A 108 -1.15 -12.13 -13.23
CA PRO A 108 -1.60 -13.38 -13.85
C PRO A 108 -0.44 -14.34 -14.16
N LYS A 109 0.68 -13.82 -14.68
CA LYS A 109 1.84 -14.64 -15.05
C LYS A 109 2.54 -15.29 -13.85
N ILE A 110 2.62 -14.62 -12.70
CA ILE A 110 3.28 -15.13 -11.49
C ILE A 110 2.31 -15.92 -10.57
N GLU A 111 1.01 -15.84 -10.82
CA GLU A 111 -0.04 -16.46 -10.01
C GLU A 111 0.19 -17.95 -9.68
N PRO A 112 0.64 -18.83 -10.61
CA PRO A 112 0.90 -20.23 -10.28
C PRO A 112 1.95 -20.40 -9.17
N LYS A 113 3.09 -19.71 -9.28
CA LYS A 113 4.16 -19.73 -8.25
C LYS A 113 3.68 -19.10 -6.94
N LEU A 114 2.86 -18.05 -7.02
CA LEU A 114 2.29 -17.42 -5.84
C LEU A 114 1.36 -18.39 -5.09
N LYS A 115 0.50 -19.14 -5.80
CA LYS A 115 -0.40 -20.13 -5.19
C LYS A 115 0.37 -21.23 -4.45
N GLU A 116 1.44 -21.73 -5.06
CA GLU A 116 2.35 -22.70 -4.41
C GLU A 116 2.97 -22.11 -3.13
N PHE A 117 3.47 -20.88 -3.21
CA PHE A 117 4.02 -20.16 -2.06
C PHE A 117 2.98 -19.99 -0.94
N ILE A 118 1.76 -19.52 -1.26
CA ILE A 118 0.70 -19.29 -0.27
C ILE A 118 0.34 -20.61 0.42
N ALA A 119 0.15 -21.69 -0.35
CA ALA A 119 -0.16 -23.00 0.20
C ALA A 119 0.94 -23.49 1.15
N HIS A 120 2.21 -23.35 0.76
CA HIS A 120 3.34 -23.73 1.59
C HIS A 120 3.43 -22.86 2.87
N SER A 121 3.35 -21.54 2.74
CA SER A 121 3.43 -20.60 3.86
C SER A 121 2.32 -20.83 4.90
N GLN A 122 1.08 -21.09 4.44
CA GLN A 122 -0.04 -21.42 5.33
C GLN A 122 0.10 -22.77 6.05
N LEU A 123 0.90 -23.71 5.51
CA LEU A 123 1.19 -24.98 6.17
C LEU A 123 2.26 -24.86 7.26
N ILE A 124 3.30 -24.04 7.05
CA ILE A 124 4.45 -23.93 7.97
C ILE A 124 4.34 -22.76 8.95
N GLY A 125 3.46 -21.81 8.67
CA GLY A 125 3.29 -20.55 9.38
C GLY A 125 1.91 -20.40 10.01
N LYS A 126 1.73 -19.29 10.73
CA LYS A 126 0.47 -18.91 11.37
C LYS A 126 -0.08 -17.67 10.69
N TRP A 127 -1.17 -17.86 9.97
CA TRP A 127 -1.91 -16.77 9.34
C TRP A 127 -3.21 -16.57 10.09
N THR A 128 -3.53 -15.32 10.43
CA THR A 128 -4.85 -14.99 11.01
C THR A 128 -5.97 -15.31 10.03
N HIS A 129 -7.14 -15.68 10.55
CA HIS A 129 -8.28 -16.11 9.74
C HIS A 129 -8.70 -15.06 8.68
N ASN A 130 -8.74 -13.78 9.06
CA ASN A 130 -9.02 -12.67 8.14
C ASN A 130 -7.99 -12.59 6.99
N ALA A 131 -6.69 -12.77 7.28
CA ALA A 131 -5.65 -12.73 6.27
C ALA A 131 -5.79 -13.88 5.26
N ILE A 132 -6.13 -15.09 5.74
CA ILE A 132 -6.43 -16.24 4.89
C ILE A 132 -7.64 -15.94 3.99
N SER A 133 -8.73 -15.44 4.59
CA SER A 133 -9.98 -15.16 3.87
C SER A 133 -9.80 -14.10 2.78
N ILE A 134 -9.16 -12.98 3.11
CA ILE A 134 -8.87 -11.88 2.16
C ILE A 134 -7.96 -12.37 1.03
N THR A 135 -6.90 -13.11 1.36
CA THR A 135 -5.99 -13.64 0.35
C THR A 135 -6.71 -14.61 -0.58
N LYS A 136 -7.54 -15.52 -0.05
CA LYS A 136 -8.36 -16.43 -0.87
C LYS A 136 -9.32 -15.68 -1.78
N GLY A 137 -9.97 -14.61 -1.29
CA GLY A 137 -10.82 -13.75 -2.12
C GLY A 137 -10.06 -13.19 -3.33
N TRP A 138 -8.89 -12.60 -3.10
CA TRP A 138 -8.04 -12.06 -4.17
C TRP A 138 -7.62 -13.11 -5.20
N ILE A 139 -7.29 -14.31 -4.76
CA ILE A 139 -6.89 -15.41 -5.65
C ILE A 139 -8.08 -15.95 -6.45
N ASN A 140 -9.26 -16.06 -5.83
CA ASN A 140 -10.46 -16.59 -6.47
C ASN A 140 -11.03 -15.62 -7.53
N ASP A 141 -10.89 -14.32 -7.33
CA ASP A 141 -11.33 -13.29 -8.29
C ASP A 141 -10.48 -13.26 -9.58
N GLY A 142 -9.32 -13.94 -9.58
CA GLY A 142 -8.33 -13.91 -10.64
C GLY A 142 -7.46 -12.65 -10.57
N LEU A 143 -6.14 -12.86 -10.52
CA LEU A 143 -5.22 -11.73 -10.41
C LEU A 143 -5.14 -10.97 -11.73
N LYS A 144 -5.14 -9.64 -11.65
CA LYS A 144 -5.05 -8.73 -12.81
C LYS A 144 -3.74 -7.97 -12.77
N PRO A 145 -3.19 -7.54 -13.92
CA PRO A 145 -2.01 -6.68 -13.93
C PRO A 145 -2.21 -5.43 -13.06
N ARG A 146 -1.18 -5.05 -12.29
CA ARG A 146 -1.24 -3.88 -11.39
C ARG A 146 -0.22 -2.84 -11.80
N CYS A 147 -0.67 -1.61 -12.02
CA CYS A 147 0.21 -0.49 -12.40
C CYS A 147 1.19 -0.16 -11.27
N ILE A 148 2.49 -0.23 -11.55
CA ILE A 148 3.58 -0.01 -10.60
C ILE A 148 4.35 1.31 -10.83
N THR A 149 3.84 2.19 -11.70
CA THR A 149 4.45 3.50 -12.00
C THR A 149 3.44 4.62 -11.83
N ARG A 150 3.89 5.84 -11.56
CA ARG A 150 3.05 7.03 -11.41
C ARG A 150 3.71 8.27 -12.01
N ASP A 151 2.86 9.14 -12.54
CA ASP A 151 3.22 10.49 -13.01
C ASP A 151 3.32 11.46 -11.83
N LEU A 152 4.34 11.26 -10.99
CA LEU A 152 4.62 12.11 -9.83
C LEU A 152 6.09 12.50 -9.83
N LYS A 153 6.40 13.68 -9.25
CA LYS A 153 7.78 14.13 -9.04
C LYS A 153 8.42 13.54 -7.78
N TRP A 154 7.61 13.15 -6.79
CA TRP A 154 8.08 12.64 -5.50
C TRP A 154 7.86 11.13 -5.41
N GLY A 155 8.96 10.37 -5.38
CA GLY A 155 8.98 8.91 -5.27
C GLY A 155 10.30 8.33 -5.80
N THR A 156 10.43 7.00 -5.76
CA THR A 156 11.60 6.31 -6.32
C THR A 156 11.58 6.38 -7.85
N PRO A 157 12.58 6.94 -8.54
CA PRO A 157 12.53 7.09 -10.00
C PRO A 157 12.61 5.74 -10.72
N VAL A 158 11.88 5.60 -11.83
CA VAL A 158 11.91 4.38 -12.66
C VAL A 158 13.25 4.31 -13.41
N PRO A 159 14.03 3.22 -13.32
CA PRO A 159 15.36 3.11 -13.91
C PRO A 159 15.30 2.73 -15.40
N LEU A 160 14.49 3.42 -16.20
CA LEU A 160 14.35 3.23 -17.65
C LEU A 160 14.21 4.59 -18.33
N ASP A 161 14.98 4.82 -19.41
CA ASP A 161 15.02 6.12 -20.12
C ASP A 161 13.63 6.58 -20.59
N LYS A 162 12.81 5.64 -21.07
CA LYS A 162 11.42 5.89 -21.49
C LYS A 162 10.52 6.45 -20.38
N TYR A 163 10.88 6.22 -19.12
CA TYR A 163 10.07 6.53 -17.94
C TYR A 163 10.79 7.48 -16.97
N LYS A 164 11.77 8.25 -17.45
CA LYS A 164 12.59 9.18 -16.64
C LYS A 164 11.78 10.19 -15.81
N ASP A 165 10.61 10.57 -16.30
CA ASP A 165 9.73 11.55 -15.66
C ASP A 165 8.67 10.88 -14.75
N LYS A 166 8.85 9.59 -14.43
CA LYS A 166 7.96 8.81 -13.58
C LYS A 166 8.67 8.23 -12.37
N VAL A 167 7.86 7.92 -11.36
CA VAL A 167 8.29 7.22 -10.15
C VAL A 167 7.59 5.88 -10.03
N LEU A 168 8.18 4.98 -9.25
CA LEU A 168 7.53 3.76 -8.79
C LEU A 168 6.33 4.11 -7.91
N TYR A 169 5.27 3.33 -8.07
CA TYR A 169 4.06 3.51 -7.28
C TYR A 169 4.30 3.05 -5.84
N VAL A 170 3.83 3.84 -4.86
CA VAL A 170 4.04 3.55 -3.43
C VAL A 170 3.58 2.16 -3.00
N TRP A 171 2.50 1.64 -3.57
CA TRP A 171 2.02 0.29 -3.22
C TRP A 171 2.87 -0.84 -3.81
N PHE A 172 3.79 -0.53 -4.73
CA PHE A 172 4.81 -1.45 -5.24
C PHE A 172 6.08 -1.39 -4.38
N ASP A 173 6.61 -0.19 -4.10
CA ASP A 173 7.92 -0.06 -3.42
C ASP A 173 7.83 0.06 -1.90
N ALA A 174 6.70 0.45 -1.30
CA ALA A 174 6.61 0.57 0.16
C ALA A 174 6.95 -0.73 0.92
N PRO A 175 6.51 -1.94 0.50
CA PRO A 175 6.95 -3.19 1.14
C PRO A 175 8.44 -3.49 0.97
N ILE A 176 9.08 -3.01 -0.11
CA ILE A 176 10.54 -3.05 -0.28
C ILE A 176 11.24 -2.22 0.81
N GLY A 177 10.50 -1.27 1.41
CA GLY A 177 10.86 -0.54 2.61
C GLY A 177 11.46 -1.42 3.71
N TYR A 178 10.87 -2.57 4.01
CA TYR A 178 11.38 -3.47 5.07
C TYR A 178 12.82 -3.93 4.80
N ILE A 179 13.10 -4.30 3.54
CA ILE A 179 14.43 -4.73 3.10
C ILE A 179 15.41 -3.56 3.21
N SER A 180 15.02 -2.40 2.68
CA SER A 180 15.88 -1.21 2.66
C SER A 180 16.14 -0.59 4.04
N ILE A 181 15.19 -0.69 4.96
CA ILE A 181 15.36 -0.27 6.36
C ILE A 181 16.34 -1.21 7.06
N THR A 182 16.29 -2.51 6.75
CA THR A 182 17.29 -3.46 7.28
C THR A 182 18.67 -3.19 6.69
N ALA A 183 18.75 -2.84 5.39
CA ALA A 183 20.01 -2.47 4.74
C ALA A 183 20.63 -1.18 5.32
N ASP A 184 19.78 -0.23 5.71
CA ASP A 184 20.20 1.00 6.41
C ASP A 184 20.67 0.73 7.84
N TYR A 185 20.22 -0.37 8.46
CA TYR A 185 20.67 -0.81 9.78
C TYR A 185 21.98 -1.60 9.73
N THR A 186 22.18 -2.44 8.70
CA THR A 186 23.35 -3.32 8.61
C THR A 186 23.71 -3.71 7.17
N ASP A 187 25.01 -3.73 6.86
CA ASP A 187 25.54 -4.24 5.59
C ASP A 187 25.22 -5.72 5.35
N HIS A 188 24.95 -6.48 6.42
CA HIS A 188 24.62 -7.91 6.37
C HIS A 188 23.12 -8.17 6.20
N TRP A 189 22.31 -7.20 5.77
CA TRP A 189 20.85 -7.31 5.64
C TRP A 189 20.37 -8.53 4.82
N LYS A 190 21.19 -8.99 3.86
CA LYS A 190 20.89 -10.20 3.06
C LYS A 190 20.79 -11.46 3.92
N GLN A 191 21.47 -11.54 5.07
CA GLN A 191 21.33 -12.66 6.00
C GLN A 191 19.93 -12.77 6.60
N TRP A 192 19.17 -11.67 6.59
CA TRP A 192 17.77 -11.62 7.02
C TRP A 192 16.81 -11.84 5.86
N TRP A 193 17.07 -11.20 4.71
CA TRP A 193 16.11 -11.18 3.60
C TRP A 193 16.34 -12.24 2.52
N LYS A 194 17.46 -12.97 2.57
CA LYS A 194 17.83 -14.01 1.59
C LYS A 194 18.39 -15.26 2.25
N ASN A 195 17.84 -15.62 3.40
CA ASN A 195 18.21 -16.80 4.14
C ASN A 195 16.97 -17.61 4.50
N SER A 196 16.83 -18.80 3.94
CA SER A 196 15.67 -19.67 4.13
C SER A 196 15.46 -20.13 5.58
N SER A 197 16.45 -19.99 6.47
CA SER A 197 16.29 -20.29 7.90
C SER A 197 15.54 -19.19 8.66
N VAL A 198 15.33 -18.01 8.06
CA VAL A 198 14.68 -16.88 8.72
C VAL A 198 13.16 -17.03 8.61
N ARG A 199 12.47 -16.84 9.74
CA ARG A 199 11.01 -16.74 9.79
C ARG A 199 10.59 -15.27 9.78
N LEU A 200 9.88 -14.85 8.73
CA LEU A 200 9.38 -13.48 8.60
C LEU A 200 7.96 -13.38 9.18
N VAL A 201 7.77 -12.53 10.18
CA VAL A 201 6.50 -12.26 10.84
C VAL A 201 6.07 -10.83 10.57
N ASN A 202 4.93 -10.63 9.89
CA ASN A 202 4.40 -9.29 9.64
C ASN A 202 3.13 -9.03 10.47
N PHE A 203 3.10 -7.90 11.17
CA PHE A 203 1.93 -7.39 11.90
C PHE A 203 1.33 -6.22 11.13
N MET A 204 0.02 -6.25 10.86
CA MET A 204 -0.67 -5.20 10.11
C MET A 204 -2.18 -5.15 10.39
N ALA A 205 -2.87 -4.15 9.85
CA ALA A 205 -4.33 -4.14 9.75
C ALA A 205 -4.78 -4.85 8.46
N LYS A 206 -6.04 -5.32 8.43
CA LYS A 206 -6.61 -6.10 7.32
C LYS A 206 -6.45 -5.49 5.93
N ASP A 207 -6.47 -4.16 5.80
CA ASP A 207 -6.33 -3.49 4.50
C ASP A 207 -4.97 -3.70 3.84
N ASN A 208 -3.94 -3.97 4.64
CA ASN A 208 -2.59 -4.20 4.15
C ASN A 208 -2.34 -5.65 3.70
N VAL A 209 -3.25 -6.58 4.03
CA VAL A 209 -3.07 -8.01 3.74
C VAL A 209 -2.75 -8.27 2.26
N PRO A 210 -3.51 -7.75 1.27
CA PRO A 210 -3.23 -8.06 -0.14
C PRO A 210 -1.83 -7.64 -0.59
N PHE A 211 -1.30 -6.55 -0.03
CA PHE A 211 0.05 -6.10 -0.37
C PHE A 211 1.12 -7.05 0.14
N HIS A 212 0.88 -7.75 1.26
CA HIS A 212 1.88 -8.61 1.90
C HIS A 212 1.68 -10.11 1.62
N THR A 213 0.50 -10.53 1.15
CA THR A 213 0.22 -11.92 0.78
C THR A 213 0.16 -12.15 -0.72
N VAL A 214 -0.09 -11.09 -1.51
CA VAL A 214 -0.19 -11.16 -2.98
C VAL A 214 0.90 -10.31 -3.64
N ILE A 215 0.86 -8.98 -3.49
CA ILE A 215 1.66 -8.06 -4.32
C ILE A 215 3.16 -8.19 -4.04
N PHE A 216 3.57 -8.13 -2.78
CA PHE A 216 4.98 -8.19 -2.40
C PHE A 216 5.58 -9.59 -2.59
N PRO A 217 4.94 -10.71 -2.19
CA PRO A 217 5.44 -12.04 -2.54
C PRO A 217 5.54 -12.24 -4.06
N SER A 218 4.55 -11.80 -4.84
CA SER A 218 4.62 -11.84 -6.32
C SER A 218 5.83 -11.08 -6.85
N THR A 219 6.09 -9.89 -6.31
CA THR A 219 7.24 -9.05 -6.64
C THR A 219 8.55 -9.79 -6.33
N LEU A 220 8.70 -10.35 -5.13
CA LEU A 220 9.92 -11.04 -4.72
C LEU A 220 10.13 -12.34 -5.51
N LEU A 221 9.11 -13.18 -5.66
CA LEU A 221 9.19 -14.44 -6.41
C LEU A 221 9.55 -14.21 -7.89
N ALA A 222 9.02 -13.16 -8.50
CA ALA A 222 9.31 -12.82 -9.89
C ALA A 222 10.74 -12.31 -10.11
N THR A 223 11.49 -11.96 -9.05
CA THR A 223 12.93 -11.63 -9.18
C THR A 223 13.82 -12.84 -9.42
N ASN A 224 13.38 -14.05 -9.02
CA ASN A 224 14.23 -15.27 -8.95
C ASN A 224 15.56 -15.02 -8.21
N ASP A 225 15.53 -14.31 -7.08
CA ASP A 225 16.72 -13.82 -6.38
C ASP A 225 16.76 -14.20 -4.89
N ASP A 226 16.17 -15.37 -4.58
CA ASP A 226 16.17 -16.06 -3.27
C ASP A 226 15.74 -15.20 -2.07
N TYR A 227 14.86 -14.22 -2.32
CA TYR A 227 14.24 -13.47 -1.23
C TYR A 227 13.31 -14.36 -0.40
N ILE A 228 13.41 -14.25 0.93
CA ILE A 228 12.39 -14.82 1.79
C ILE A 228 11.08 -14.06 1.61
N CYS A 229 9.99 -14.79 1.77
CA CYS A 229 8.65 -14.22 1.81
C CYS A 229 8.03 -14.48 3.19
N ILE A 230 6.86 -13.91 3.43
CA ILE A 230 6.17 -13.98 4.71
C ILE A 230 5.95 -15.43 5.17
N THR A 231 6.30 -15.72 6.43
CA THR A 231 6.01 -17.00 7.09
C THR A 231 4.73 -16.87 7.92
N ASP A 232 4.67 -15.87 8.79
CA ASP A 232 3.56 -15.63 9.70
C ASP A 232 2.95 -14.25 9.43
N ILE A 233 1.62 -14.16 9.45
CA ILE A 233 0.90 -12.89 9.33
C ILE A 233 -0.09 -12.72 10.48
N SER A 234 0.07 -11.62 11.21
CA SER A 234 -0.87 -11.19 12.23
C SER A 234 -1.62 -9.96 11.74
N SER A 235 -2.81 -10.18 11.17
CA SER A 235 -3.70 -9.11 10.74
C SER A 235 -4.81 -8.91 11.75
N THR A 236 -5.03 -7.67 12.18
CA THR A 236 -6.17 -7.31 13.05
C THR A 236 -7.33 -6.69 12.28
N GLU A 237 -8.52 -6.79 12.85
CA GLU A 237 -9.67 -5.98 12.51
C GLU A 237 -9.48 -4.53 13.01
N TYR A 238 -10.48 -3.66 12.88
CA TYR A 238 -10.33 -2.25 13.24
C TYR A 238 -10.54 -2.01 14.75
N LEU A 239 -9.81 -1.03 15.27
CA LEU A 239 -10.14 -0.36 16.52
C LEU A 239 -10.96 0.89 16.17
N ASN A 240 -12.20 0.92 16.61
CA ASN A 240 -13.12 2.05 16.55
C ASN A 240 -12.98 2.91 17.83
N TYR A 241 -13.61 4.08 17.83
CA TYR A 241 -13.59 5.01 18.96
C TYR A 241 -15.02 5.42 19.31
N GLU A 242 -15.47 5.09 20.51
CA GLU A 242 -16.80 5.46 21.04
C GLU A 242 -17.95 5.11 20.06
N LYS A 243 -17.93 3.89 19.50
CA LYS A 243 -18.90 3.39 18.48
C LYS A 243 -18.86 4.12 17.14
N GLY A 244 -17.80 4.87 16.89
CA GLY A 244 -17.53 5.59 15.65
C GLY A 244 -16.11 5.37 15.13
N LYS A 245 -15.72 6.11 14.09
CA LYS A 245 -14.36 6.07 13.52
C LYS A 245 -13.53 7.24 14.01
N PHE A 246 -12.24 7.00 14.22
CA PHE A 246 -11.25 8.06 14.36
C PHE A 246 -11.33 9.05 13.18
N SER A 247 -11.31 10.35 13.48
CA SER A 247 -11.41 11.40 12.46
C SER A 247 -10.64 12.64 12.88
N LYS A 248 -9.48 12.86 12.27
CA LYS A 248 -8.64 14.04 12.55
C LYS A 248 -9.32 15.35 12.15
N SER A 249 -10.01 15.37 11.01
CA SER A 249 -10.72 16.55 10.52
C SER A 249 -11.89 16.98 11.40
N ARG A 250 -12.52 16.03 12.09
CA ARG A 250 -13.62 16.30 13.04
C ARG A 250 -13.17 16.34 14.50
N GLY A 251 -11.87 16.14 14.79
CA GLY A 251 -11.35 16.07 16.15
C GLY A 251 -11.94 14.92 16.98
N ILE A 252 -12.27 13.78 16.34
CA ILE A 252 -12.86 12.61 17.01
C ILE A 252 -11.77 11.54 17.20
N GLY A 253 -11.52 11.16 18.45
CA GLY A 253 -10.54 10.13 18.82
C GLY A 253 -9.37 10.68 19.63
N ILE A 254 -8.54 9.76 20.12
CA ILE A 254 -7.26 10.08 20.75
C ILE A 254 -6.12 9.71 19.79
N PHE A 255 -5.29 10.68 19.42
CA PHE A 255 -4.13 10.45 18.55
C PHE A 255 -2.86 10.27 19.39
N GLY A 256 -1.80 9.71 18.79
CA GLY A 256 -0.58 9.36 19.53
C GLY A 256 0.09 10.53 20.25
N ASN A 257 -0.02 11.75 19.71
CA ASN A 257 0.42 12.97 20.37
C ASN A 257 -0.50 13.36 21.53
N ASP A 258 -1.82 13.28 21.34
CA ASP A 258 -2.78 13.62 22.39
C ASP A 258 -2.65 12.70 23.61
N ALA A 259 -2.31 11.42 23.38
CA ALA A 259 -2.06 10.46 24.44
C ALA A 259 -0.92 10.88 25.39
N MET A 260 0.09 11.60 24.87
CA MET A 260 1.20 12.12 25.69
C MET A 260 0.77 13.28 26.60
N ASP A 261 -0.27 14.02 26.19
CA ASP A 261 -0.79 15.17 26.93
C ASP A 261 -1.80 14.74 28.01
N THR A 262 -2.19 13.47 28.04
CA THR A 262 -3.04 12.92 29.10
C THR A 262 -2.26 12.63 30.38
N ILE A 263 -2.97 12.56 31.52
CA ILE A 263 -2.40 12.08 32.78
C ILE A 263 -2.17 10.56 32.81
N ILE A 264 -2.62 9.84 31.79
CA ILE A 264 -2.61 8.38 31.74
C ILE A 264 -1.24 7.89 31.29
N LYS A 265 -0.63 7.00 32.07
CA LYS A 265 0.68 6.44 31.75
C LYS A 265 0.61 5.57 30.49
N PRO A 266 1.67 5.55 29.64
CA PRO A 266 1.70 4.72 28.44
C PRO A 266 1.40 3.24 28.66
N ASP A 267 1.78 2.68 29.81
CA ASP A 267 1.53 1.27 30.13
C ASP A 267 0.04 0.97 30.36
N ILE A 268 -0.75 1.94 30.81
CA ILE A 268 -2.20 1.79 30.94
C ILE A 268 -2.85 1.76 29.56
N PHE A 269 -2.42 2.63 28.63
CA PHE A 269 -2.84 2.54 27.23
C PHE A 269 -2.48 1.18 26.63
N ARG A 270 -1.23 0.71 26.84
CA ARG A 270 -0.80 -0.61 26.34
C ARG A 270 -1.65 -1.74 26.90
N LEU A 271 -1.91 -1.74 28.22
CA LEU A 271 -2.75 -2.75 28.85
C LEU A 271 -4.15 -2.75 28.24
N TYR A 272 -4.82 -1.59 28.22
CA TYR A 272 -6.18 -1.46 27.71
C TYR A 272 -6.30 -1.87 26.23
N LEU A 273 -5.40 -1.36 25.38
CA LEU A 273 -5.42 -1.62 23.94
C LEU A 273 -5.08 -3.08 23.60
N LEU A 274 -4.20 -3.72 24.38
CA LEU A 274 -3.88 -5.14 24.19
C LEU A 274 -4.99 -6.05 24.72
N SER A 275 -5.63 -5.70 25.85
CA SER A 275 -6.78 -6.43 26.37
C SER A 275 -7.99 -6.39 25.44
N ASN A 276 -8.12 -5.31 24.65
CA ASN A 276 -9.17 -5.13 23.65
C ASN A 276 -8.65 -5.25 22.22
N ARG A 277 -7.56 -5.99 21.98
CA ARG A 277 -6.98 -6.12 20.64
C ARG A 277 -8.03 -6.72 19.68
N PRO A 278 -8.32 -6.09 18.52
CA PRO A 278 -9.32 -6.57 17.56
C PRO A 278 -8.83 -7.78 16.75
N GLU A 279 -8.80 -8.95 17.36
CA GLU A 279 -8.24 -10.16 16.74
C GLU A 279 -9.20 -10.84 15.75
N THR A 280 -10.48 -10.93 16.11
CA THR A 280 -11.51 -11.68 15.35
C THR A 280 -12.62 -10.79 14.79
N GLN A 281 -12.90 -9.67 15.45
CA GLN A 281 -13.90 -8.68 15.07
C GLN A 281 -13.41 -7.29 15.45
N ASP A 282 -14.05 -6.25 14.91
CA ASP A 282 -13.79 -4.88 15.32
C ASP A 282 -14.00 -4.72 16.84
N SER A 283 -13.20 -3.84 17.44
CA SER A 283 -13.27 -3.47 18.86
C SER A 283 -13.47 -1.97 18.99
N ASP A 284 -13.95 -1.51 20.14
CA ASP A 284 -14.17 -0.10 20.41
C ASP A 284 -13.29 0.35 21.58
N PHE A 285 -12.56 1.45 21.38
CA PHE A 285 -12.01 2.21 22.49
C PHE A 285 -13.15 2.98 23.16
N MET A 286 -13.29 2.77 24.46
CA MET A 286 -14.29 3.36 25.34
C MET A 286 -13.61 3.92 26.58
N TRP A 287 -13.98 5.13 27.00
CA TRP A 287 -13.41 5.77 28.19
C TRP A 287 -13.94 5.23 29.53
N ASN A 288 -15.14 4.65 29.53
CA ASN A 288 -15.88 4.28 30.74
C ASN A 288 -15.45 2.95 31.37
#